data_AF-A0AA39ZDN7-F1
#
_entry.id   AF-A0AA39ZDN7-F1
#
_cell.length_a   1.000
_cell.length_b   1.000
_cell.length_c   1.000
_cell.angle_alpha   90.00
_cell.angle_beta   90.00
_cell.angle_gamma   90.00
#
_symmetry.space_group_name_H-M   'P 1'
#
loop_
_entity.id
_entity.type
_entity.pdbx_description
1 polymer ?
#
loop_
_entity_poly.entity_id
_entity_poly.type
_entity_poly.pdbx_seq_one_letter_code
_entity_poly.pdbx_strand_id
1 'polypeptide(L)'
;MADEARAKITAASAKNRELLTVLQETDHALPSLQQQRRLVKDLEGEVRASNARVAAVDRKRKKEYQEHEKYRDSALKRFAYKATGKREKFEQRAAKEEQEYFEALQEEHRETEINKDVKMQLKQARRVEADLESEVSRHNDVQRQLDELYGRIFGGPTPGYPEEDEQERVANAKTQAYQATKGKAEAETQVLKILGEGQLRMKRALGFMEDALMHSRRDMFGGGTFTDMMERNALSQAEREVMSANMLVMQAQRMSPRVKNLPQVNIDQGNLMMDVFFDNIFTDMAFHDKIKASRQSVLQAAMAMDGQVAAARRRLADLEGELRMREQEMREAREKLQKVRERVFESVAGSTPPPAYEP
;
A
#
# COMPACT_ATOMS: atom_id res chain seq x y z
N MET A 1 -20.50 -14.24 48.66
CA MET A 1 -20.45 -14.02 47.20
C MET A 1 -20.55 -12.52 46.85
N ALA A 2 -21.64 -11.81 47.17
CA ALA A 2 -21.71 -10.34 46.96
C ALA A 2 -20.65 -9.55 47.77
N ASP A 3 -20.36 -9.99 49.00
CA ASP A 3 -19.31 -9.38 49.83
C ASP A 3 -17.89 -9.59 49.27
N GLU A 4 -17.66 -10.67 48.53
CA GLU A 4 -16.38 -10.96 47.90
C GLU A 4 -16.13 -10.04 46.70
N ALA A 5 -17.16 -9.78 45.88
CA ALA A 5 -17.09 -8.81 44.80
C ALA A 5 -16.81 -7.39 45.34
N ARG A 6 -17.52 -6.96 46.40
CA ARG A 6 -17.28 -5.68 47.06
C ARG A 6 -15.87 -5.53 47.62
N ALA A 7 -15.32 -6.58 48.24
CA ALA A 7 -13.95 -6.58 48.74
C ALA A 7 -12.92 -6.41 47.61
N LYS A 8 -13.09 -7.14 46.50
CA LYS A 8 -12.25 -7.02 45.30
C LYS A 8 -12.32 -5.61 44.68
N ILE A 9 -13.51 -5.03 44.57
CA ILE A 9 -13.74 -3.67 44.06
C ILE A 9 -13.03 -2.64 44.96
N THR A 10 -13.17 -2.77 46.28
CA THR A 10 -12.53 -1.86 47.25
C THR A 10 -11.01 -1.91 47.13
N ALA A 11 -10.42 -3.11 47.08
CA ALA A 11 -8.98 -3.31 46.94
C ALA A 11 -8.42 -2.77 45.60
N ALA A 12 -9.24 -2.79 44.54
CA ALA A 12 -8.86 -2.35 43.19
C ALA A 12 -9.04 -0.84 42.94
N SER A 13 -9.76 -0.11 43.80
CA SER A 13 -10.25 1.25 43.52
C SER A 13 -9.15 2.26 43.21
N ALA A 14 -8.03 2.23 43.96
CA ALA A 14 -6.90 3.12 43.71
C ALA A 14 -6.24 2.86 42.35
N LYS A 15 -6.02 1.58 42.00
CA LYS A 15 -5.42 1.20 40.72
C LYS A 15 -6.34 1.50 39.55
N ASN A 16 -7.64 1.33 39.70
CA ASN A 16 -8.64 1.69 38.69
C ASN A 16 -8.56 3.19 38.32
N ARG A 17 -8.48 4.08 39.31
CA ARG A 17 -8.35 5.53 39.08
C ARG A 17 -7.06 5.88 38.36
N GLU A 18 -5.94 5.32 38.82
CA GLU A 18 -4.62 5.53 38.20
C GLU A 18 -4.62 5.16 36.72
N LEU A 19 -5.16 3.98 36.37
CA LEU A 19 -5.22 3.51 34.99
C LEU A 19 -6.12 4.40 34.12
N LEU A 20 -7.28 4.83 34.64
CA LEU A 20 -8.18 5.73 33.90
C LEU A 20 -7.56 7.11 33.64
N THR A 21 -6.81 7.66 34.59
CA THR A 21 -6.08 8.93 34.38
C THR A 21 -5.07 8.80 33.24
N VAL A 22 -4.29 7.72 33.20
CA VAL A 22 -3.30 7.52 32.13
C VAL A 22 -3.97 7.29 30.77
N LEU A 23 -5.11 6.60 30.71
CA LEU A 23 -5.89 6.46 29.47
C LEU A 23 -6.37 7.82 28.96
N GLN A 24 -6.87 8.69 29.84
CA GLN A 24 -7.30 10.04 29.46
C GLN A 24 -6.14 10.90 28.94
N GLU A 25 -4.97 10.84 29.59
CA GLU A 25 -3.78 11.56 29.14
C GLU A 25 -3.31 11.10 27.75
N THR A 26 -3.49 9.82 27.42
CA THR A 26 -2.97 9.19 26.19
C THR A 26 -4.00 9.01 25.08
N ASP A 27 -5.26 9.42 25.27
CA ASP A 27 -6.37 9.22 24.32
C ASP A 27 -6.10 9.86 22.93
N HIS A 28 -5.34 10.95 22.92
CA HIS A 28 -4.94 11.66 21.70
C HIS A 28 -3.85 10.95 20.87
N ALA A 29 -3.16 9.94 21.43
CA ALA A 29 -1.95 9.38 20.83
C ALA A 29 -2.21 8.69 19.49
N LEU A 30 -3.26 7.87 19.39
CA LEU A 30 -3.59 7.13 18.16
C LEU A 30 -4.00 8.03 16.98
N PRO A 31 -4.94 8.99 17.11
CA PRO A 31 -5.26 9.89 16.01
C PRO A 31 -4.07 10.77 15.61
N SER A 32 -3.26 11.22 16.58
CA SER A 32 -2.04 11.99 16.32
C SER A 32 -1.01 11.16 15.54
N LEU A 33 -0.81 9.88 15.89
CA LEU A 33 0.08 8.97 15.16
C LEU A 33 -0.38 8.76 13.72
N GLN A 34 -1.69 8.61 13.49
CA GLN A 34 -2.23 8.46 12.13
C GLN A 34 -2.00 9.71 11.28
N GLN A 35 -2.19 10.90 11.85
CA GLN A 35 -1.90 12.16 11.17
C GLN A 35 -0.40 12.28 10.87
N GLN A 36 0.46 11.94 11.83
CA GLN A 36 1.90 12.00 11.67
C GLN A 36 2.42 11.06 10.59
N ARG A 37 1.88 9.83 10.51
CA ARG A 37 2.20 8.87 9.44
C ARG A 37 1.87 9.39 8.05
N ARG A 38 0.78 10.15 7.91
CA ARG A 38 0.45 10.81 6.63
C ARG A 38 1.49 11.86 6.27
N LEU A 39 1.86 12.72 7.22
CA LEU A 39 2.91 13.72 7.03
C LEU A 39 4.25 13.08 6.62
N VAL A 40 4.67 12.00 7.31
CA VAL A 40 5.90 11.26 6.95
C VAL A 40 5.83 10.75 5.52
N LYS A 41 4.71 10.15 5.11
CA LYS A 41 4.51 9.64 3.75
C LYS A 41 4.57 10.77 2.70
N ASP A 42 3.98 11.92 3.00
CA ASP A 42 4.00 13.08 2.12
C ASP A 42 5.44 13.63 1.96
N LEU A 43 6.16 13.78 3.07
CA LEU A 43 7.58 14.19 3.08
C LEU A 43 8.48 13.18 2.36
N GLU A 44 8.22 11.88 2.44
CA GLU A 44 8.94 10.87 1.63
C GLU A 44 8.67 11.03 0.12
N GLY A 45 7.47 11.44 -0.25
CA GLY A 45 7.14 11.86 -1.61
C GLY A 45 7.96 13.09 -2.03
N GLU A 46 7.99 14.12 -1.19
CA GLU A 46 8.73 15.36 -1.45
C GLU A 46 10.25 15.14 -1.53
N VAL A 47 10.83 14.31 -0.65
CA VAL A 47 12.26 13.93 -0.73
C VAL A 47 12.56 13.25 -2.05
N ARG A 48 11.71 12.33 -2.52
CA ARG A 48 11.90 11.67 -3.83
C ARG A 48 11.85 12.67 -4.98
N ALA A 49 10.87 13.57 -4.98
CA ALA A 49 10.74 14.61 -6.00
C ALA A 49 11.93 15.59 -5.97
N SER A 50 12.34 16.03 -4.78
CA SER A 50 13.47 16.94 -4.59
C SER A 50 14.80 16.29 -4.98
N ASN A 51 15.03 15.01 -4.64
CA ASN A 51 16.21 14.27 -5.11
C ASN A 51 16.26 14.20 -6.65
N ALA A 52 15.11 14.00 -7.31
CA ALA A 52 15.04 14.00 -8.77
C ALA A 52 15.33 15.38 -9.36
N ARG A 53 14.85 16.46 -8.74
CA ARG A 53 15.17 17.85 -9.14
C ARG A 53 16.66 18.15 -9.00
N VAL A 54 17.26 17.84 -7.84
CA VAL A 54 18.72 18.00 -7.61
C VAL A 54 19.53 17.24 -8.68
N ALA A 55 19.14 16.00 -8.99
CA ALA A 55 19.81 15.22 -10.03
C ALA A 55 19.67 15.83 -11.44
N ALA A 56 18.52 16.46 -11.74
CA ALA A 56 18.30 17.12 -13.01
C ALA A 56 19.13 18.41 -13.15
N VAL A 57 19.17 19.25 -12.11
CA VAL A 57 19.95 20.50 -12.12
C VAL A 57 21.46 20.26 -12.07
N ASP A 58 21.94 19.22 -11.37
CA ASP A 58 23.36 18.82 -11.42
C ASP A 58 23.76 18.34 -12.84
N ARG A 59 22.87 17.59 -13.53
CA ARG A 59 23.11 17.22 -14.94
C ARG A 59 23.18 18.45 -15.84
N LYS A 60 22.28 19.42 -15.67
CA LYS A 60 22.27 20.70 -16.39
C LYS A 60 23.58 21.45 -16.13
N ARG A 61 23.95 21.67 -14.87
CA ARG A 61 25.22 22.32 -14.48
C ARG A 61 26.43 21.66 -15.10
N LYS A 62 26.52 20.32 -15.08
CA LYS A 62 27.62 19.58 -15.72
C LYS A 62 27.70 19.82 -17.23
N LYS A 63 26.54 19.93 -17.90
CA LYS A 63 26.47 20.27 -19.32
C LYS A 63 26.95 21.70 -19.58
N GLU A 64 26.38 22.68 -18.89
CA GLU A 64 26.76 24.10 -19.04
C GLU A 64 28.24 24.33 -18.70
N TYR A 65 28.78 23.63 -17.68
CA TYR A 65 30.21 23.67 -17.35
C TYR A 65 31.10 23.22 -18.51
N GLN A 66 30.75 22.10 -19.16
CA GLN A 66 31.49 21.60 -20.32
C GLN A 66 31.39 22.52 -21.54
N GLU A 67 30.24 23.16 -21.75
CA GLU A 67 30.03 24.10 -22.85
C GLU A 67 30.83 25.39 -22.60
N HIS A 68 30.80 25.93 -21.38
CA HIS A 68 31.64 27.03 -20.91
C HIS A 68 33.15 26.74 -21.05
N GLU A 69 33.63 25.59 -20.56
CA GLU A 69 35.04 25.19 -20.63
C GLU A 69 35.52 25.09 -22.09
N LYS A 70 34.73 24.44 -22.97
CA LYS A 70 35.04 24.31 -24.40
C LYS A 70 35.06 25.64 -25.14
N TYR A 71 34.28 26.63 -24.70
CA TYR A 71 34.30 27.97 -25.30
C TYR A 71 35.46 28.81 -24.78
N ARG A 72 35.72 28.76 -23.47
CA ARG A 72 36.82 29.48 -22.82
C ARG A 72 38.18 29.04 -23.35
N ASP A 73 38.44 27.74 -23.43
CA ASP A 73 39.80 27.21 -23.64
C ASP A 73 40.15 26.91 -25.11
N SER A 74 39.22 27.10 -26.04
CA SER A 74 39.46 26.80 -27.45
C SER A 74 40.24 27.91 -28.18
N ALA A 75 41.57 27.78 -28.20
CA ALA A 75 42.47 28.65 -28.96
C ALA A 75 42.17 28.66 -30.47
N LEU A 76 41.75 27.53 -31.04
CA LEU A 76 41.36 27.39 -32.45
C LEU A 76 40.09 28.17 -32.79
N LYS A 77 39.03 28.08 -31.95
CA LYS A 77 37.83 28.91 -32.12
C LYS A 77 38.17 30.38 -31.99
N ARG A 78 38.95 30.75 -30.97
CA ARG A 78 39.38 32.13 -30.74
C ARG A 78 40.16 32.69 -31.94
N PHE A 79 41.02 31.89 -32.56
CA PHE A 79 41.77 32.26 -33.76
C PHE A 79 40.87 32.39 -35.00
N ALA A 80 39.96 31.45 -35.25
CA ALA A 80 39.05 31.50 -36.39
C ALA A 80 38.09 32.71 -36.36
N TYR A 81 37.56 33.05 -35.17
CA TYR A 81 36.72 34.25 -35.01
C TYR A 81 37.53 35.55 -35.15
N LYS A 82 38.81 35.55 -34.77
CA LYS A 82 39.73 36.68 -34.99
C LYS A 82 40.07 36.85 -36.48
N ALA A 83 40.38 35.76 -37.18
CA ALA A 83 40.72 35.77 -38.61
C ALA A 83 39.55 36.21 -39.53
N THR A 84 38.32 35.97 -39.09
CA THR A 84 37.10 36.39 -39.82
C THR A 84 36.55 37.75 -39.39
N GLY A 85 37.24 38.48 -38.50
CA GLY A 85 36.82 39.80 -38.02
C GLY A 85 35.61 39.80 -37.06
N LYS A 86 35.21 38.64 -36.53
CA LYS A 86 34.00 38.45 -35.70
C LYS A 86 34.29 38.34 -34.20
N ARG A 87 35.33 39.02 -33.71
CA ARG A 87 35.81 38.91 -32.32
C ARG A 87 34.72 39.21 -31.29
N GLU A 88 33.93 40.25 -31.52
CA GLU A 88 32.83 40.68 -30.64
C GLU A 88 31.76 39.58 -30.48
N LYS A 89 31.47 38.82 -31.54
CA LYS A 89 30.53 37.68 -31.49
C LYS A 89 31.07 36.51 -30.68
N PHE A 90 32.39 36.33 -30.62
CA PHE A 90 33.01 35.31 -29.78
C PHE A 90 32.91 35.70 -28.30
N GLU A 91 33.22 36.96 -27.97
CA GLU A 91 33.14 37.49 -26.61
C GLU A 91 31.69 37.48 -26.08
N GLN A 92 30.70 37.86 -26.91
CA GLN A 92 29.28 37.75 -26.56
C GLN A 92 28.84 36.31 -26.27
N ARG A 93 29.32 35.33 -27.06
CA ARG A 93 28.99 33.91 -26.81
C ARG A 93 29.67 33.38 -25.56
N ALA A 94 30.94 33.71 -25.34
CA ALA A 94 31.64 33.31 -24.11
C ALA A 94 30.97 33.86 -22.86
N ALA A 95 30.55 35.13 -22.88
CA ALA A 95 29.80 35.75 -21.79
C ALA A 95 28.43 35.08 -21.54
N LYS A 96 27.73 34.70 -22.62
CA LYS A 96 26.46 33.97 -22.54
C LYS A 96 26.63 32.59 -21.87
N GLU A 97 27.64 31.83 -22.29
CA GLU A 97 27.93 30.50 -21.71
C GLU A 97 28.38 30.60 -20.25
N GLU A 98 29.13 31.64 -19.88
CA GLU A 98 29.46 31.94 -18.48
C GLU A 98 28.23 32.25 -17.63
N GLN A 99 27.32 33.08 -18.14
CA GLN A 99 26.05 33.38 -17.47
C GLN A 99 25.19 32.12 -17.30
N GLU A 100 25.02 31.30 -18.34
CA GLU A 100 24.22 30.06 -18.29
C GLU A 100 24.81 29.04 -17.29
N TYR A 101 26.14 28.96 -17.18
CA TYR A 101 26.80 28.17 -16.14
C TYR A 101 26.53 28.70 -14.72
N PHE A 102 26.67 30.02 -14.49
CA PHE A 102 26.41 30.62 -13.18
C PHE A 102 24.94 30.47 -12.75
N GLU A 103 24.00 30.64 -13.67
CA GLU A 103 22.57 30.40 -13.41
C GLU A 103 22.31 28.95 -13.01
N ALA A 104 22.89 27.98 -13.73
CA ALA A 104 22.78 26.56 -13.40
C ALA A 104 23.42 26.22 -12.04
N LEU A 105 24.53 26.88 -11.67
CA LEU A 105 25.18 26.72 -10.38
C LEU A 105 24.32 27.27 -9.23
N GLN A 106 23.70 28.45 -9.41
CA GLN A 106 22.81 29.04 -8.42
C GLN A 106 21.54 28.19 -8.24
N GLU A 107 20.99 27.67 -9.34
CA GLU A 107 19.83 26.77 -9.34
C GLU A 107 20.15 25.46 -8.60
N GLU A 108 21.31 24.84 -8.86
CA GLU A 108 21.78 23.66 -8.14
C GLU A 108 21.91 23.92 -6.63
N HIS A 109 22.53 25.04 -6.25
CA HIS A 109 22.69 25.38 -4.84
C HIS A 109 21.33 25.54 -4.15
N ARG A 110 20.39 26.26 -4.78
CA ARG A 110 19.04 26.46 -4.25
C ARG A 110 18.29 25.13 -4.07
N GLU A 111 18.26 24.27 -5.08
CA GLU A 111 17.58 22.98 -4.98
C GLU A 111 18.24 22.04 -3.96
N THR A 112 19.56 22.16 -3.78
CA THR A 112 20.31 21.41 -2.76
C THR A 112 19.92 21.84 -1.34
N GLU A 113 19.78 23.14 -1.08
CA GLU A 113 19.32 23.63 0.24
C GLU A 113 17.87 23.20 0.51
N ILE A 114 16.96 23.33 -0.47
CA ILE A 114 15.59 22.82 -0.36
C ILE A 114 15.59 21.31 -0.04
N ASN A 115 16.45 20.54 -0.70
CA ASN A 115 16.57 19.10 -0.45
C ASN A 115 17.03 18.78 0.98
N LYS A 116 17.98 19.55 1.51
CA LYS A 116 18.46 19.42 2.90
C LYS A 116 17.34 19.73 3.89
N ASP A 117 16.58 20.80 3.66
CA ASP A 117 15.48 21.22 4.53
C ASP A 117 14.38 20.16 4.60
N VAL A 118 13.92 19.65 3.44
CA VAL A 118 12.89 18.61 3.39
C VAL A 118 13.37 17.32 4.07
N LYS A 119 14.65 16.94 3.89
CA LYS A 119 15.25 15.80 4.61
C LYS A 119 15.30 16.02 6.12
N MET A 120 15.58 17.24 6.56
CA MET A 120 15.58 17.59 7.98
C MET A 120 14.17 17.52 8.57
N GLN A 121 13.16 18.04 7.86
CA GLN A 121 11.76 17.93 8.23
C GLN A 121 11.32 16.47 8.33
N LEU A 122 11.67 15.61 7.36
CA LEU A 122 11.39 14.17 7.41
C LEU A 122 12.03 13.52 8.64
N LYS A 123 13.28 13.86 8.95
CA LYS A 123 13.98 13.34 10.14
C LYS A 123 13.27 13.74 11.42
N GLN A 124 12.82 15.00 11.53
CA GLN A 124 12.07 15.47 12.70
C GLN A 124 10.70 14.81 12.78
N ALA A 125 9.99 14.67 11.65
CA ALA A 125 8.70 14.01 11.58
C ALA A 125 8.78 12.55 12.05
N ARG A 126 9.83 11.82 11.68
CA ARG A 126 10.07 10.45 12.14
C ARG A 126 10.37 10.34 13.64
N ARG A 127 10.98 11.36 14.25
CA ARG A 127 11.17 11.39 15.71
C ARG A 127 9.84 11.51 16.43
N VAL A 128 9.00 12.44 16.00
CA VAL A 128 7.65 12.62 16.54
C VAL A 128 6.80 11.36 16.33
N GLU A 129 6.93 10.69 15.19
CA GLU A 129 6.27 9.40 14.95
C GLU A 129 6.69 8.35 16.00
N ALA A 130 7.98 8.20 16.27
CA ALA A 130 8.49 7.26 17.26
C ALA A 130 8.00 7.58 18.69
N ASP A 131 7.94 8.86 19.05
CA ASP A 131 7.41 9.31 20.35
C ASP A 131 5.92 8.95 20.48
N LEU A 132 5.13 9.20 19.42
CA LEU A 132 3.71 8.84 19.37
C LEU A 132 3.48 7.33 19.36
N GLU A 133 4.36 6.54 18.75
CA GLU A 133 4.31 5.07 18.83
C GLU A 133 4.53 4.57 20.27
N SER A 134 5.44 5.20 21.01
CA SER A 134 5.65 4.91 22.44
C SER A 134 4.41 5.24 23.26
N GLU A 135 3.78 6.39 23.05
CA GLU A 135 2.54 6.77 23.75
C GLU A 135 1.36 5.84 23.39
N VAL A 136 1.23 5.41 22.14
CA VAL A 136 0.25 4.39 21.74
C VAL A 136 0.54 3.05 22.42
N SER A 137 1.81 2.64 22.55
CA SER A 137 2.17 1.44 23.30
C SER A 137 1.75 1.55 24.76
N ARG A 138 2.07 2.68 25.42
CA ARG A 138 1.68 2.97 26.80
C ARG A 138 0.17 2.93 26.98
N HIS A 139 -0.59 3.57 26.09
CA HIS A 139 -2.05 3.53 26.09
C HIS A 139 -2.58 2.08 26.02
N ASN A 140 -2.06 1.28 25.08
CA ASN A 140 -2.47 -0.11 24.90
C ASN A 140 -2.12 -0.99 26.11
N ASP A 141 -0.96 -0.78 26.73
CA ASP A 141 -0.53 -1.53 27.91
C ASP A 141 -1.39 -1.19 29.14
N VAL A 142 -1.76 0.08 29.31
CA VAL A 142 -2.68 0.52 30.37
C VAL A 142 -4.09 -0.02 30.12
N GLN A 143 -4.57 0.01 28.88
CA GLN A 143 -5.86 -0.59 28.52
C GLN A 143 -5.88 -2.09 28.85
N ARG A 144 -4.79 -2.81 28.56
CA ARG A 144 -4.67 -4.23 28.92
C ARG A 144 -4.70 -4.44 30.44
N GLN A 145 -3.97 -3.64 31.20
CA GLN A 145 -3.99 -3.72 32.66
C GLN A 145 -5.38 -3.44 33.24
N LEU A 146 -6.13 -2.51 32.63
CA LEU A 146 -7.50 -2.20 33.01
C LEU A 146 -8.45 -3.36 32.68
N ASP A 147 -8.33 -3.93 31.48
CA ASP A 147 -9.10 -5.10 31.06
C ASP A 147 -8.81 -6.31 31.97
N GLU A 148 -7.55 -6.54 32.35
CA GLU A 148 -7.15 -7.59 33.30
C GLU A 148 -7.66 -7.34 34.73
N LEU A 149 -7.70 -6.07 35.16
CA LEU A 149 -8.27 -5.70 36.44
C LEU A 149 -9.77 -6.00 36.46
N TYR A 150 -10.48 -5.61 35.40
CA TYR A 150 -11.90 -5.90 35.27
C TYR A 150 -12.20 -7.37 35.07
N GLY A 151 -11.43 -8.10 34.28
CA GLY A 151 -11.60 -9.55 34.13
C GLY A 151 -11.45 -10.31 35.45
N ARG A 152 -10.62 -9.82 36.38
CA ARG A 152 -10.49 -10.42 37.72
C ARG A 152 -11.68 -10.11 38.64
N ILE A 153 -12.37 -9.00 38.43
CA ILE A 153 -13.45 -8.52 39.30
C ILE A 153 -14.82 -8.98 38.77
N PHE A 154 -15.00 -8.89 37.45
CA PHE A 154 -16.26 -9.08 36.73
C PHE A 154 -16.22 -10.27 35.76
N GLY A 155 -15.14 -11.06 35.72
CA GLY A 155 -15.04 -12.22 34.82
C GLY A 155 -15.93 -13.37 35.27
N GLY A 156 -17.21 -13.31 34.94
CA GLY A 156 -18.25 -14.24 35.35
C GLY A 156 -19.40 -13.53 36.06
N PRO A 157 -20.45 -14.26 36.51
CA PRO A 157 -21.58 -13.62 37.18
C PRO A 157 -21.11 -12.80 38.38
N THR A 158 -21.42 -11.50 38.38
CA THR A 158 -21.03 -10.56 39.43
C THR A 158 -22.20 -10.38 40.41
N PRO A 159 -22.27 -11.16 41.51
CA PRO A 159 -23.48 -11.22 42.34
C PRO A 159 -23.71 -9.88 43.04
N GLY A 160 -24.89 -9.30 42.84
CA GLY A 160 -25.23 -7.96 43.30
C GLY A 160 -25.15 -6.86 42.23
N TYR A 161 -24.67 -7.19 41.03
CA TYR A 161 -24.52 -6.25 39.91
C TYR A 161 -25.02 -6.82 38.56
N PRO A 162 -26.30 -7.25 38.44
CA PRO A 162 -26.83 -7.88 37.22
C PRO A 162 -26.84 -6.96 35.99
N GLU A 163 -26.85 -5.63 36.19
CA GLU A 163 -26.72 -4.65 35.11
C GLU A 163 -25.34 -4.72 34.46
N GLU A 164 -24.28 -5.00 35.23
CA GLU A 164 -22.92 -5.14 34.72
C GLU A 164 -22.78 -6.43 33.88
N ASP A 165 -23.29 -7.56 34.39
CA ASP A 165 -23.31 -8.85 33.68
C ASP A 165 -24.00 -8.73 32.30
N GLU A 166 -25.12 -8.00 32.23
CA GLU A 166 -25.85 -7.80 30.97
C GLU A 166 -25.05 -6.95 29.97
N GLN A 167 -24.41 -5.87 30.44
CA GLN A 167 -23.57 -5.03 29.58
C GLN A 167 -22.31 -5.76 29.12
N GLU A 168 -21.75 -6.65 29.94
CA GLU A 168 -20.61 -7.49 29.55
C GLU A 168 -20.99 -8.42 28.39
N ARG A 169 -22.16 -9.06 28.46
CA ARG A 169 -22.66 -9.91 27.35
C ARG A 169 -22.85 -9.11 26.07
N VAL A 170 -23.44 -7.92 26.16
CA VAL A 170 -23.64 -7.03 25.00
C VAL A 170 -22.30 -6.63 24.40
N ALA A 171 -21.35 -6.17 25.20
CA ALA A 171 -20.02 -5.75 24.73
C ALA A 171 -19.24 -6.92 24.10
N ASN A 172 -19.33 -8.12 24.68
CA ASN A 172 -18.72 -9.33 24.14
C ASN A 172 -19.33 -9.72 22.79
N ALA A 173 -20.67 -9.70 22.67
CA ALA A 173 -21.35 -9.99 21.40
C ALA A 173 -20.96 -8.99 20.30
N LYS A 174 -20.88 -7.69 20.63
CA LYS A 174 -20.45 -6.65 19.68
C LYS A 174 -18.96 -6.79 19.30
N THR A 175 -18.10 -7.15 20.25
CA THR A 175 -16.68 -7.42 19.99
C THR A 175 -16.51 -8.61 19.03
N GLN A 176 -17.24 -9.71 19.26
CA GLN A 176 -17.21 -10.88 18.38
C GLN A 176 -17.70 -10.54 16.96
N ALA A 177 -18.79 -9.77 16.85
CA ALA A 177 -19.29 -9.31 15.54
C ALA A 177 -18.25 -8.46 14.79
N TYR A 178 -17.61 -7.51 15.48
CA TYR A 178 -16.53 -6.70 14.92
C TYR A 178 -15.35 -7.58 14.44
N GLN A 179 -14.87 -8.52 15.26
CA GLN A 179 -13.77 -9.41 14.91
C GLN A 179 -14.11 -10.29 13.69
N ALA A 180 -15.33 -10.82 13.64
CA ALA A 180 -15.79 -11.62 12.50
C ALA A 180 -15.81 -10.80 11.20
N THR A 181 -16.29 -9.55 11.23
CA THR A 181 -16.27 -8.65 10.06
C THR A 181 -14.85 -8.25 9.68
N LYS A 182 -13.99 -7.96 10.66
CA LYS A 182 -12.57 -7.66 10.43
C LYS A 182 -11.84 -8.80 9.72
N GLY A 183 -12.02 -10.04 10.19
CA GLY A 183 -11.41 -11.21 9.55
C GLY A 183 -11.87 -11.40 8.10
N LYS A 184 -13.14 -11.10 7.79
CA LYS A 184 -13.65 -11.10 6.41
C LYS A 184 -13.00 -10.01 5.55
N ALA A 185 -12.86 -8.79 6.08
CA ALA A 185 -12.22 -7.68 5.37
C ALA A 185 -10.73 -7.95 5.08
N GLU A 186 -10.01 -8.53 6.04
CA GLU A 186 -8.60 -8.93 5.87
C GLU A 186 -8.45 -10.04 4.82
N ALA A 187 -9.31 -11.05 4.85
CA ALA A 187 -9.33 -12.10 3.83
C ALA A 187 -9.61 -11.51 2.43
N GLU A 188 -10.59 -10.60 2.29
CA GLU A 188 -10.93 -9.98 1.02
C GLU A 188 -9.84 -9.01 0.52
N THR A 189 -9.10 -8.37 1.44
CA THR A 189 -7.91 -7.57 1.10
C THR A 189 -6.82 -8.45 0.47
N GLN A 190 -6.57 -9.62 1.04
CA GLN A 190 -5.60 -10.56 0.47
C GLN A 190 -6.07 -11.13 -0.88
N VAL A 191 -7.37 -11.40 -1.03
CA VAL A 191 -7.98 -11.78 -2.32
C VAL A 191 -7.73 -10.71 -3.38
N LEU A 192 -7.99 -9.43 -3.04
CA LEU A 192 -7.77 -8.32 -3.97
C LEU A 192 -6.30 -8.23 -4.40
N LYS A 193 -5.36 -8.44 -3.48
CA LYS A 193 -3.92 -8.46 -3.80
C LYS A 193 -3.58 -9.59 -4.78
N ILE A 194 -4.00 -10.81 -4.49
CA ILE A 194 -3.76 -12.00 -5.32
C ILE A 194 -4.37 -11.82 -6.73
N LEU A 195 -5.61 -11.33 -6.80
CA LEU A 195 -6.26 -11.06 -8.09
C LEU A 195 -5.59 -9.91 -8.85
N GLY A 196 -5.09 -8.89 -8.15
CA GLY A 196 -4.30 -7.81 -8.75
C GLY A 196 -2.99 -8.32 -9.37
N GLU A 197 -2.31 -9.27 -8.72
CA GLU A 197 -1.17 -9.96 -9.31
C GLU A 197 -1.60 -10.77 -10.55
N GLY A 198 -2.71 -11.51 -10.47
CA GLY A 198 -3.28 -12.23 -11.62
C GLY A 198 -3.63 -11.32 -12.80
N GLN A 199 -4.13 -10.12 -12.53
CA GLN A 199 -4.40 -9.10 -13.54
C GLN A 199 -3.12 -8.66 -14.27
N LEU A 200 -2.01 -8.48 -13.54
CA LEU A 200 -0.71 -8.17 -14.15
C LEU A 200 -0.21 -9.33 -15.03
N ARG A 201 -0.42 -10.58 -14.60
CA ARG A 201 -0.09 -11.78 -15.38
C ARG A 201 -0.87 -11.82 -16.69
N MET A 202 -2.18 -11.57 -16.65
CA MET A 202 -3.01 -11.51 -17.87
C MET A 202 -2.58 -10.39 -18.83
N LYS A 203 -2.19 -9.22 -18.31
CA LYS A 203 -1.65 -8.12 -19.15
C LYS A 203 -0.34 -8.51 -19.85
N ARG A 204 0.55 -9.22 -19.15
CA ARG A 204 1.78 -9.76 -19.75
C ARG A 204 1.48 -10.80 -20.82
N ALA A 205 0.53 -11.71 -20.55
CA ALA A 205 0.09 -12.69 -21.53
C ALA A 205 -0.41 -12.02 -22.82
N LEU A 206 -1.20 -10.95 -22.71
CA LEU A 206 -1.64 -10.17 -23.87
C LEU A 206 -0.48 -9.53 -24.64
N GLY A 207 0.51 -8.97 -23.94
CA GLY A 207 1.73 -8.44 -24.58
C GLY A 207 2.47 -9.52 -25.37
N PHE A 208 2.66 -10.70 -24.79
CA PHE A 208 3.27 -11.83 -25.51
C PHE A 208 2.43 -12.33 -26.69
N MET A 209 1.10 -12.27 -26.62
CA MET A 209 0.23 -12.57 -27.76
C MET A 209 0.33 -11.52 -28.87
N GLU A 210 0.56 -10.26 -28.53
CA GLU A 210 0.82 -9.20 -29.52
C GLU A 210 2.18 -9.39 -30.20
N ASP A 211 3.21 -9.75 -29.44
CA ASP A 211 4.53 -10.11 -29.98
C ASP A 211 4.41 -11.32 -30.93
N ALA A 212 3.70 -12.37 -30.53
CA ALA A 212 3.44 -13.54 -31.37
C ALA A 212 2.72 -13.18 -32.68
N LEU A 213 1.70 -12.30 -32.63
CA LEU A 213 1.02 -11.82 -33.83
C LEU A 213 1.93 -10.97 -34.74
N MET A 214 2.82 -10.17 -34.15
CA MET A 214 3.79 -9.37 -34.92
C MET A 214 4.79 -10.27 -35.63
N HIS A 215 5.31 -11.30 -34.96
CA HIS A 215 6.19 -12.31 -35.56
C HIS A 215 5.47 -13.10 -36.65
N SER A 216 4.26 -13.58 -36.38
CA SER A 216 3.42 -14.31 -37.35
C SER A 216 3.11 -13.49 -38.61
N ARG A 217 2.84 -12.19 -38.47
CA ARG A 217 2.67 -11.30 -39.63
C ARG A 217 3.94 -11.16 -40.45
N ARG A 218 5.10 -11.08 -39.79
CA ARG A 218 6.39 -10.98 -40.47
C ARG A 218 6.73 -12.28 -41.19
N ASP A 219 6.30 -13.41 -40.64
CA ASP A 219 6.51 -14.73 -41.18
C ASP A 219 5.73 -14.96 -42.49
N MET A 220 4.44 -14.56 -42.52
CA MET A 220 3.59 -14.57 -43.72
C MET A 220 4.14 -13.82 -44.95
N PHE A 221 5.12 -12.92 -44.78
CA PHE A 221 5.74 -12.15 -45.87
C PHE A 221 7.20 -12.54 -46.14
N GLY A 222 7.57 -13.78 -45.86
CA GLY A 222 8.92 -14.32 -46.09
C GLY A 222 9.82 -14.21 -44.87
N GLY A 223 9.27 -14.47 -43.68
CA GLY A 223 10.08 -14.76 -42.51
C GLY A 223 10.83 -16.08 -42.66
N GLY A 224 11.80 -16.30 -41.79
CA GLY A 224 12.62 -17.51 -41.81
C GLY A 224 12.60 -18.16 -40.44
N THR A 225 13.32 -19.27 -40.25
CA THR A 225 13.32 -20.08 -39.02
C THR A 225 13.50 -19.29 -37.70
N PHE A 226 14.09 -18.10 -37.75
CA PHE A 226 14.24 -17.22 -36.59
C PHE A 226 12.92 -16.53 -36.15
N THR A 227 12.04 -16.15 -37.08
CA THR A 227 10.72 -15.56 -36.75
C THR A 227 9.80 -16.59 -36.11
N ASP A 228 9.82 -17.84 -36.59
CA ASP A 228 9.11 -18.97 -35.97
C ASP A 228 9.52 -19.22 -34.52
N MET A 229 10.82 -19.20 -34.24
CA MET A 229 11.33 -19.42 -32.88
C MET A 229 10.89 -18.32 -31.92
N MET A 230 10.87 -17.07 -32.38
CA MET A 230 10.40 -15.93 -31.58
C MET A 230 8.90 -16.01 -31.31
N GLU A 231 8.11 -16.34 -32.33
CA GLU A 231 6.67 -16.55 -32.22
C GLU A 231 6.33 -17.65 -31.22
N ARG A 232 6.96 -18.82 -31.33
CA ARG A 232 6.77 -19.94 -30.41
C ARG A 232 7.17 -19.59 -28.98
N ASN A 233 8.28 -18.88 -28.80
CA ASN A 233 8.70 -18.42 -27.48
C ASN A 233 7.69 -17.43 -26.89
N ALA A 234 7.12 -16.53 -27.69
CA ALA A 234 6.08 -15.60 -27.25
C ALA A 234 4.78 -16.33 -26.86
N LEU A 235 4.30 -17.28 -27.68
CA LEU A 235 3.13 -18.11 -27.35
C LEU A 235 3.33 -18.91 -26.06
N SER A 236 4.50 -19.53 -25.89
CA SER A 236 4.85 -20.28 -24.68
C SER A 236 4.91 -19.38 -23.43
N GLN A 237 5.41 -18.15 -23.57
CA GLN A 237 5.39 -17.16 -22.49
C GLN A 237 3.96 -16.72 -22.14
N ALA A 238 3.11 -16.49 -23.14
CA ALA A 238 1.71 -16.16 -22.92
C ALA A 238 0.98 -17.26 -22.14
N GLU A 239 1.19 -18.52 -22.49
CA GLU A 239 0.56 -19.66 -21.80
C GLU A 239 1.01 -19.78 -20.35
N ARG A 240 2.31 -19.62 -20.08
CA ARG A 240 2.83 -19.63 -18.69
C ARG A 240 2.19 -18.54 -17.83
N GLU A 241 2.02 -17.33 -18.39
CA GLU A 241 1.41 -16.22 -17.67
C GLU A 241 -0.10 -16.47 -17.43
N VAL A 242 -0.83 -17.04 -18.39
CA VAL A 242 -2.24 -17.45 -18.24
C VAL A 242 -2.40 -18.55 -17.17
N MET A 243 -1.55 -19.59 -17.20
CA MET A 243 -1.56 -20.65 -16.18
C MET A 243 -1.29 -20.08 -14.79
N SER A 244 -0.31 -19.18 -14.67
CA SER A 244 0.01 -18.49 -13.41
C SER A 244 -1.18 -17.68 -12.90
N ALA A 245 -1.88 -16.96 -13.79
CA ALA A 245 -3.08 -16.22 -13.43
C ALA A 245 -4.22 -17.14 -12.94
N ASN A 246 -4.41 -18.29 -13.57
CA ASN A 246 -5.41 -19.28 -13.14
C ASN A 246 -5.08 -19.85 -11.74
N MET A 247 -3.81 -20.14 -11.46
CA MET A 247 -3.36 -20.60 -10.14
C MET A 247 -3.63 -19.54 -9.05
N LEU A 248 -3.42 -18.26 -9.35
CA LEU A 248 -3.74 -17.16 -8.44
C LEU A 248 -5.25 -17.06 -8.19
N VAL A 249 -6.09 -17.28 -9.20
CA VAL A 249 -7.56 -17.34 -9.02
C VAL A 249 -7.95 -18.50 -8.10
N MET A 250 -7.37 -19.69 -8.31
CA MET A 250 -7.62 -20.84 -7.41
C MET A 250 -7.19 -20.57 -5.97
N GLN A 251 -6.08 -19.86 -5.78
CA GLN A 251 -5.63 -19.43 -4.46
C GLN A 251 -6.62 -18.44 -3.82
N ALA A 252 -7.07 -17.45 -4.58
CA ALA A 252 -8.07 -16.47 -4.13
C ALA A 252 -9.41 -17.13 -3.76
N GLN A 253 -9.83 -18.16 -4.50
CA GLN A 253 -11.06 -18.92 -4.22
C GLN A 253 -11.06 -19.63 -2.87
N ARG A 254 -9.90 -20.11 -2.40
CA ARG A 254 -9.78 -20.73 -1.08
C ARG A 254 -10.06 -19.75 0.05
N MET A 255 -9.86 -18.45 -0.18
CA MET A 255 -10.09 -17.39 0.79
C MET A 255 -11.47 -16.76 0.65
N SER A 256 -11.98 -16.64 -0.59
CA SER A 256 -13.30 -16.10 -0.87
C SER A 256 -13.99 -16.96 -1.95
N PRO A 257 -14.95 -17.82 -1.57
CA PRO A 257 -15.70 -18.66 -2.51
C PRO A 257 -16.51 -17.87 -3.55
N ARG A 258 -16.59 -16.55 -3.40
CA ARG A 258 -17.28 -15.63 -4.33
C ARG A 258 -16.45 -15.33 -5.58
N VAL A 259 -15.16 -15.67 -5.59
CA VAL A 259 -14.29 -15.55 -6.77
C VAL A 259 -14.66 -16.63 -7.78
N LYS A 260 -14.99 -16.23 -9.00
CA LYS A 260 -15.38 -17.18 -10.07
C LYS A 260 -14.17 -17.60 -10.90
N ASN A 261 -14.29 -18.78 -11.51
CA ASN A 261 -13.33 -19.25 -12.51
C ASN A 261 -13.29 -18.28 -13.71
N LEU A 262 -12.12 -18.18 -14.33
CA LEU A 262 -11.95 -17.46 -15.58
C LEU A 262 -12.45 -18.33 -16.75
N PRO A 263 -12.82 -17.72 -17.89
CA PRO A 263 -13.02 -18.43 -19.15
C PRO A 263 -11.79 -19.30 -19.48
N GLN A 264 -12.04 -20.48 -20.04
CA GLN A 264 -10.95 -21.32 -20.52
C GLN A 264 -10.21 -20.63 -21.66
N VAL A 265 -8.89 -20.65 -21.57
CA VAL A 265 -7.99 -20.13 -22.60
C VAL A 265 -7.22 -21.30 -23.16
N ASN A 266 -7.29 -21.49 -24.46
CA ASN A 266 -6.43 -22.40 -25.19
C ASN A 266 -5.53 -21.57 -26.11
N ILE A 267 -4.21 -21.68 -25.93
CA ILE A 267 -3.23 -21.03 -26.80
C ILE A 267 -2.70 -22.11 -27.72
N ASP A 268 -3.05 -22.03 -29.00
CA ASP A 268 -2.61 -23.00 -29.98
C ASP A 268 -1.10 -22.87 -30.22
N GLN A 269 -0.30 -23.82 -29.72
CA GLN A 269 1.16 -23.84 -29.94
C GLN A 269 1.59 -24.43 -31.29
N GLY A 270 0.64 -24.95 -32.10
CA GLY A 270 0.94 -25.68 -33.34
C GLY A 270 1.47 -27.10 -33.06
N ASN A 271 0.93 -28.12 -33.73
CA ASN A 271 1.40 -29.49 -33.56
C ASN A 271 2.73 -29.69 -34.30
N LEU A 272 3.77 -29.98 -33.53
CA LEU A 272 5.20 -30.05 -33.87
C LEU A 272 5.63 -31.07 -34.95
N MET A 273 4.72 -31.75 -35.67
CA MET A 273 5.09 -32.89 -36.56
C MET A 273 4.61 -32.78 -38.01
N MET A 274 3.80 -31.78 -38.39
CA MET A 274 3.28 -31.67 -39.78
C MET A 274 3.80 -30.46 -40.58
N ASP A 275 4.48 -29.49 -39.95
CA ASP A 275 4.91 -28.23 -40.59
C ASP A 275 6.16 -28.33 -41.48
N VAL A 276 6.71 -29.53 -41.70
CA VAL A 276 7.88 -29.71 -42.59
C VAL A 276 7.48 -30.16 -44.00
N PHE A 277 6.21 -30.42 -44.29
CA PHE A 277 5.83 -31.13 -45.53
C PHE A 277 4.85 -30.44 -46.50
N PHE A 278 4.27 -29.26 -46.24
CA PHE A 278 3.36 -28.59 -47.20
C PHE A 278 3.48 -27.04 -47.21
N ASP A 279 3.64 -26.46 -48.40
CA ASP A 279 4.05 -25.08 -48.77
C ASP A 279 3.36 -23.85 -48.08
N ASN A 280 4.17 -23.09 -47.35
CA ASN A 280 4.55 -21.66 -47.48
C ASN A 280 3.57 -20.45 -47.48
N ILE A 281 2.23 -20.57 -47.56
CA ILE A 281 1.35 -19.38 -47.34
C ILE A 281 0.01 -19.74 -46.70
N PHE A 282 -0.64 -20.82 -47.15
CA PHE A 282 -1.97 -21.20 -46.66
C PHE A 282 -1.93 -21.74 -45.21
N THR A 283 -0.86 -22.45 -44.85
CA THR A 283 -0.60 -22.96 -43.51
C THR A 283 -0.33 -21.82 -42.52
N ASP A 284 0.45 -20.81 -42.94
CA ASP A 284 0.81 -19.65 -42.12
C ASP A 284 -0.37 -18.73 -41.91
N MET A 285 -1.23 -18.55 -42.91
CA MET A 285 -2.47 -17.77 -42.77
C MET A 285 -3.46 -18.44 -41.81
N ALA A 286 -3.58 -19.77 -41.88
CA ALA A 286 -4.41 -20.54 -40.94
C ALA A 286 -3.84 -20.52 -39.50
N PHE A 287 -2.52 -20.58 -39.35
CA PHE A 287 -1.87 -20.46 -38.04
C PHE A 287 -1.98 -19.05 -37.47
N HIS A 288 -1.79 -18.02 -38.30
CA HIS A 288 -2.02 -16.63 -37.94
C HIS A 288 -3.44 -16.38 -37.43
N ASP A 289 -4.45 -16.96 -38.08
CA ASP A 289 -5.84 -16.87 -37.63
C ASP A 289 -6.09 -17.61 -36.31
N LYS A 290 -5.42 -18.74 -36.05
CA LYS A 290 -5.42 -19.41 -34.73
C LYS A 290 -4.81 -18.55 -33.63
N ILE A 291 -3.74 -17.81 -33.93
CA ILE A 291 -3.13 -16.88 -32.96
C ILE A 291 -4.07 -15.71 -32.68
N LYS A 292 -4.76 -15.18 -33.69
CA LYS A 292 -5.82 -14.17 -33.48
C LYS A 292 -6.92 -14.70 -32.56
N ALA A 293 -7.39 -15.93 -32.79
CA ALA A 293 -8.39 -16.57 -31.95
C ALA A 293 -7.90 -16.78 -30.50
N SER A 294 -6.66 -17.28 -30.34
CA SER A 294 -6.00 -17.44 -29.05
C SER A 294 -5.89 -16.10 -28.31
N ARG A 295 -5.49 -15.02 -29.00
CA ARG A 295 -5.43 -13.67 -28.40
C ARG A 295 -6.82 -13.22 -27.95
N GLN A 296 -7.85 -13.46 -28.76
CA GLN A 296 -9.21 -13.10 -28.38
C GLN A 296 -9.68 -13.85 -27.13
N SER A 297 -9.32 -15.12 -26.99
CA SER A 297 -9.60 -15.91 -25.78
C SER A 297 -8.86 -15.36 -24.55
N VAL A 298 -7.56 -15.04 -24.68
CA VAL A 298 -6.77 -14.40 -23.61
C VAL A 298 -7.39 -13.06 -23.21
N LEU A 299 -7.85 -12.27 -24.19
CA LEU A 299 -8.50 -10.97 -23.96
C LEU A 299 -9.80 -11.13 -23.16
N GLN A 300 -10.64 -12.11 -23.51
CA GLN A 300 -11.86 -12.41 -22.75
C GLN A 300 -11.55 -12.83 -21.31
N ALA A 301 -10.50 -13.63 -21.11
CA ALA A 301 -10.06 -14.03 -19.77
C ALA A 301 -9.49 -12.85 -18.97
N ALA A 302 -8.75 -11.94 -19.61
CA ALA A 302 -8.27 -10.71 -18.99
C ALA A 302 -9.44 -9.79 -18.57
N MET A 303 -10.45 -9.63 -19.41
CA MET A 303 -11.67 -8.88 -19.05
C MET A 303 -12.43 -9.54 -17.90
N ALA A 304 -12.51 -10.87 -17.86
CA ALA A 304 -13.11 -11.59 -16.75
C ALA A 304 -12.32 -11.40 -15.45
N MET A 305 -10.98 -11.40 -15.52
CA MET A 305 -10.09 -11.09 -14.39
C MET A 305 -10.32 -9.67 -13.87
N ASP A 306 -10.41 -8.68 -14.76
CA ASP A 306 -10.73 -7.29 -14.39
C ASP A 306 -12.08 -7.21 -13.66
N GLY A 307 -13.07 -7.96 -14.14
CA GLY A 307 -14.37 -8.13 -13.47
C GLY A 307 -14.25 -8.72 -12.06
N GLN A 308 -13.40 -9.72 -11.85
CA GLN A 308 -13.16 -10.30 -10.52
C GLN A 308 -12.48 -9.29 -9.58
N VAL A 309 -11.47 -8.55 -10.06
CA VAL A 309 -10.80 -7.49 -9.30
C VAL A 309 -11.80 -6.40 -8.90
N ALA A 310 -12.63 -5.93 -9.84
CA ALA A 310 -13.66 -4.93 -9.57
C ALA A 310 -14.69 -5.44 -8.55
N ALA A 311 -15.13 -6.69 -8.67
CA ALA A 311 -16.04 -7.30 -7.71
C ALA A 311 -15.41 -7.44 -6.32
N ALA A 312 -14.14 -7.82 -6.21
CA ALA A 312 -13.40 -7.89 -4.95
C ALA A 312 -13.27 -6.51 -4.29
N ARG A 313 -12.95 -5.47 -5.07
CA ARG A 313 -12.92 -4.08 -4.56
C ARG A 313 -14.25 -3.63 -3.98
N ARG A 314 -15.37 -3.94 -4.65
CA ARG A 314 -16.71 -3.62 -4.13
C ARG A 314 -17.00 -4.34 -2.82
N ARG A 315 -16.73 -5.65 -2.77
CA ARG A 315 -16.90 -6.44 -1.53
C ARG A 315 -16.06 -5.89 -0.38
N LEU A 316 -14.82 -5.49 -0.65
CA LEU A 316 -13.95 -4.88 0.34
C LEU A 316 -14.52 -3.54 0.82
N ALA A 317 -14.98 -2.67 -0.08
CA ALA A 317 -15.60 -1.40 0.29
C ALA A 317 -16.86 -1.59 1.15
N ASP A 318 -17.71 -2.57 0.81
CA ASP A 318 -18.89 -2.91 1.61
C ASP A 318 -18.50 -3.40 3.01
N LEU A 319 -17.49 -4.27 3.10
CA LEU A 319 -16.95 -4.79 4.36
C LEU A 319 -16.28 -3.69 5.19
N GLU A 320 -15.57 -2.74 4.58
CA GLU A 320 -14.99 -1.59 5.28
C GLU A 320 -16.09 -0.67 5.84
N GLY A 321 -17.19 -0.48 5.10
CA GLY A 321 -18.37 0.23 5.57
C GLY A 321 -19.00 -0.47 6.78
N GLU A 322 -19.22 -1.78 6.69
CA GLU A 322 -19.73 -2.57 7.81
C GLU A 322 -18.76 -2.53 9.01
N LEU A 323 -17.46 -2.66 8.76
CA LEU A 323 -16.42 -2.66 9.80
C LEU A 323 -16.45 -1.37 10.62
N ARG A 324 -16.60 -0.21 9.98
CA ARG A 324 -16.74 1.08 10.68
C ARG A 324 -17.99 1.13 11.56
N MET A 325 -19.12 0.63 11.06
CA MET A 325 -20.35 0.55 11.87
C MET A 325 -20.17 -0.38 13.08
N ARG A 326 -19.61 -1.58 12.88
CA ARG A 326 -19.36 -2.54 13.97
C ARG A 326 -18.33 -2.01 14.96
N GLU A 327 -17.33 -1.29 14.50
CA GLU A 327 -16.34 -0.63 15.36
C GLU A 327 -17.02 0.40 16.26
N GLN A 328 -17.90 1.24 15.71
CA GLN A 328 -18.66 2.21 16.49
C GLN A 328 -19.57 1.52 17.51
N GLU A 329 -20.34 0.50 17.10
CA GLU A 329 -21.19 -0.27 18.02
C GLU A 329 -20.38 -0.93 19.16
N MET A 330 -19.20 -1.46 18.84
CA MET A 330 -18.30 -2.08 19.81
C MET A 330 -17.74 -1.05 20.78
N ARG A 331 -17.32 0.12 20.30
CA ARG A 331 -16.83 1.23 21.13
C ARG A 331 -17.92 1.72 22.08
N GLU A 332 -19.13 1.96 21.57
CA GLU A 332 -20.27 2.40 22.39
C GLU A 332 -20.66 1.37 23.45
N ALA A 333 -20.66 0.08 23.11
CA ALA A 333 -20.96 -0.99 24.06
C ALA A 333 -19.89 -1.08 25.16
N ARG A 334 -18.61 -0.93 24.80
CA ARG A 334 -17.50 -0.89 25.77
C ARG A 334 -17.57 0.33 26.67
N GLU A 335 -17.88 1.50 26.12
CA GLU A 335 -18.05 2.72 26.91
C GLU A 335 -19.22 2.61 27.90
N LYS A 336 -20.34 2.00 27.49
CA LYS A 336 -21.47 1.73 28.38
C LYS A 336 -21.09 0.77 29.51
N LEU A 337 -20.40 -0.33 29.18
CA LEU A 337 -19.89 -1.28 30.16
C LEU A 337 -18.93 -0.59 31.15
N GLN A 338 -18.03 0.25 30.63
CA GLN A 338 -17.10 1.03 31.44
C GLN A 338 -17.82 1.94 32.43
N LYS A 339 -18.82 2.70 31.98
CA LYS A 339 -19.63 3.57 32.85
C LYS A 339 -20.40 2.79 33.92
N VAL A 340 -20.88 1.59 33.60
CA VAL A 340 -21.54 0.72 34.59
C VAL A 340 -20.54 0.26 35.64
N ARG A 341 -19.35 -0.17 35.22
CA ARG A 341 -18.26 -0.56 36.12
C ARG A 341 -17.83 0.61 37.01
N GLU A 342 -17.67 1.82 36.47
CA GLU A 342 -17.38 3.02 37.24
C GLU A 342 -18.44 3.31 38.30
N ARG A 343 -19.73 3.28 37.94
CA ARG A 343 -20.84 3.41 38.92
C ARG A 343 -20.77 2.34 40.01
N VAL A 344 -20.41 1.10 39.66
CA VAL A 344 -20.20 0.03 40.63
C VAL A 344 -19.05 0.36 41.58
N PHE A 345 -17.91 0.82 41.07
CA PHE A 345 -16.77 1.28 41.88
C PHE A 345 -17.12 2.45 42.80
N GLU A 346 -17.86 3.44 42.31
CA GLU A 346 -18.34 4.59 43.10
C GLU A 346 -19.31 4.17 44.20
N SER A 347 -20.25 3.26 43.89
CA SER A 347 -21.22 2.77 44.86
C SER A 347 -20.55 2.04 46.02
N VAL A 348 -19.49 1.28 45.76
CA VAL A 348 -18.71 0.58 46.80
C VAL A 348 -17.85 1.56 47.59
N ALA A 349 -17.19 2.51 46.92
CA ALA A 349 -16.36 3.51 47.58
C ALA A 349 -17.18 4.42 48.52
N GLY A 350 -18.38 4.85 48.09
CA GLY A 350 -19.29 5.67 48.90
C GLY A 350 -20.00 4.94 50.04
N SER A 351 -19.97 3.60 50.05
CA SER A 351 -20.54 2.76 51.11
C SER A 351 -19.56 2.44 52.25
N THR A 352 -18.32 2.95 52.18
CA THR A 352 -17.30 2.73 53.22
C THR A 352 -17.42 3.82 54.29
N PRO A 353 -17.76 3.52 55.56
CA PRO A 353 -17.74 4.52 56.61
C PRO A 353 -16.32 5.08 56.78
N PRO A 354 -16.13 6.38 57.07
CA PRO A 354 -14.82 6.89 57.45
C PRO A 354 -14.30 6.10 58.67
N PRO A 355 -12.98 5.85 58.77
CA PRO A 355 -12.42 5.11 59.88
C PRO A 355 -12.84 5.78 61.19
N ALA A 356 -13.39 4.98 62.10
CA ALA A 356 -13.72 5.45 63.44
C ALA A 356 -12.43 5.93 64.09
N TYR A 357 -12.34 7.23 64.34
CA TYR A 357 -11.29 7.76 65.21
C TYR A 357 -11.56 7.23 66.62
N GLU A 358 -10.66 6.38 67.13
CA GLU A 358 -10.64 6.04 68.55
C GLU A 358 -10.21 7.28 69.36
N PRO A 359 -10.85 7.55 70.51
CA PRO A 359 -10.74 8.80 71.26
C PRO A 359 -9.38 9.04 71.93
#